data_AF-A0A7M3NWF1-F1
#
_entry.id   AF-A0A7M3NWF1-F1
#
_cell.length_a   1.000
_cell.length_b   1.000
_cell.length_c   1.000
_cell.angle_alpha   90.00
_cell.angle_beta   90.00
_cell.angle_gamma   90.00
#
_symmetry.space_group_name_H-M   'P 1'
#
loop_
_entity.id
_entity.type
_entity.pdbx_description
1 polymer ?
#
loop_
_entity_poly.entity_id
_entity_poly.type
_entity_poly.pdbx_seq_one_letter_code
_entity_poly.pdbx_strand_id
1 'polypeptide(L)'
;MQVKAVRRPLAATLVTALAAGALVLAGAGAEADVLGSMEVSPATGTDTSGITLTTAAPCPEPATNLIVGVKGAGFPADGQIVVGNSPISTYATAPNGGIVVPLSDTMRNYASTAGFTTLQGRYDFTLTCRGAFGSAVHGDFTAPIWFTSNTAYQNTAPVTATTTKLAASPVSPVVQGTSVKLTATVSPAAATGTVRFLDGTTQLGSPVTVSGGVATLTTSALAVGTHALGAQFTPADPAVYGGSTSASLSYTVKIKPPAIVSAAKVTGTVRVGSTVTCSVSFSGASSVAYSWLRDGAVLSGATGRTRALGAADHAHKIACRAKATNSTGSTTSTSPSVTVALGPALKNGTKPSFTGTRKVGYKQTAKPGTWTPAAQSYSYVWKRDGRTITGATRSTYTPTRADRGHLLSLTVTAKRAGFANGTATSAAVRIG
;
A
#
# COMPACT_ATOMS: atom_id res chain seq x y z
N MET A 1 44.24 27.58 -18.06
CA MET A 1 43.49 28.82 -18.37
C MET A 1 42.69 29.19 -17.12
N GLN A 2 43.24 29.86 -16.11
CA GLN A 2 43.59 31.29 -16.02
C GLN A 2 42.45 32.25 -16.44
N VAL A 3 41.80 32.80 -15.40
CA VAL A 3 41.43 34.22 -15.18
C VAL A 3 40.22 34.78 -15.94
N LYS A 4 39.20 35.21 -15.17
CA LYS A 4 38.86 36.64 -15.03
C LYS A 4 37.87 36.87 -13.89
N ALA A 5 38.42 37.21 -12.72
CA ALA A 5 37.72 38.02 -11.72
C ALA A 5 37.69 39.47 -12.22
N VAL A 6 36.51 40.09 -12.23
CA VAL A 6 36.36 41.53 -12.43
C VAL A 6 35.81 42.11 -11.14
N ARG A 7 36.70 42.74 -10.35
CA ARG A 7 36.37 43.77 -9.37
C ARG A 7 36.71 45.12 -10.00
N ARG A 8 35.85 46.12 -9.82
CA ARG A 8 36.15 47.55 -9.91
C ARG A 8 35.02 48.37 -9.25
N PRO A 9 35.26 49.63 -8.82
CA PRO A 9 35.31 49.96 -7.40
C PRO A 9 34.36 51.11 -6.98
N LEU A 10 34.45 51.43 -5.69
CA LEU A 10 33.91 52.57 -4.94
C LEU A 10 33.59 53.85 -5.74
N ALA A 11 32.46 54.47 -5.38
CA ALA A 11 32.32 55.92 -5.36
C ALA A 11 31.79 56.34 -3.97
N ALA A 12 32.64 57.05 -3.25
CA ALA A 12 32.36 57.76 -2.01
C ALA A 12 32.00 59.22 -2.35
N THR A 13 31.03 59.79 -1.64
CA THR A 13 30.79 61.22 -1.32
C THR A 13 29.33 61.31 -0.83
N LEU A 14 28.91 62.06 0.19
CA LEU A 14 29.44 63.29 0.76
C LEU A 14 28.87 63.42 2.19
N VAL A 15 29.71 63.82 3.15
CA VAL A 15 29.28 64.31 4.46
C VAL A 15 28.95 65.80 4.32
N THR A 16 27.75 66.21 4.72
CA THR A 16 27.46 67.61 5.05
C THR A 16 26.66 67.64 6.34
N ALA A 17 27.32 68.14 7.40
CA ALA A 17 26.72 68.59 8.64
C ALA A 17 26.53 70.11 8.58
N LEU A 18 25.40 70.61 9.12
CA LEU A 18 25.01 71.96 9.56
C LEU A 18 23.49 72.06 9.32
N ALA A 19 22.63 72.69 10.13
CA ALA A 19 22.62 73.18 11.50
C ALA A 19 21.14 73.54 11.81
N ALA A 20 20.75 73.38 13.08
CA ALA A 20 19.64 74.04 13.81
C ALA A 20 18.46 74.70 13.05
N GLY A 21 17.24 74.26 13.40
CA GLY A 21 16.18 75.20 13.83
C GLY A 21 15.01 75.43 12.87
N ALA A 22 13.89 74.72 13.11
CA ALA A 22 12.54 75.31 13.14
C ALA A 22 11.54 74.27 13.65
N LEU A 23 11.04 74.55 14.86
CA LEU A 23 9.96 73.88 15.54
C LEU A 23 8.65 74.11 14.77
N VAL A 24 8.02 73.05 14.27
CA VAL A 24 6.59 73.05 13.93
C VAL A 24 5.95 71.90 14.71
N LEU A 25 5.25 72.26 15.78
CA LEU A 25 4.36 71.36 16.50
C LEU A 25 3.19 70.99 15.59
N ALA A 26 3.24 69.81 14.98
CA ALA A 26 2.04 69.09 14.60
C ALA A 26 1.64 68.26 15.83
N GLY A 27 0.48 68.59 16.42
CA GLY A 27 -0.02 67.94 17.63
C GLY A 27 -0.18 66.44 17.42
N ALA A 28 0.68 65.65 18.05
CA ALA A 28 0.36 64.30 18.44
C ALA A 28 -0.68 64.40 19.55
N GLY A 29 -1.90 63.93 19.31
CA GLY A 29 -2.83 63.65 20.39
C GLY A 29 -2.11 62.72 21.37
N ALA A 30 -2.12 63.05 22.66
CA ALA A 30 -1.60 62.18 23.69
C ALA A 30 -2.44 60.89 23.68
N GLU A 31 -1.91 59.81 23.10
CA GLU A 31 -2.44 58.47 23.36
C GLU A 31 -2.13 58.14 24.82
N ALA A 32 -3.16 57.74 25.57
CA ALA A 32 -3.01 57.35 26.95
C ALA A 32 -2.14 56.08 27.05
N ASP A 33 -1.36 55.97 28.13
CA ASP A 33 -0.50 54.80 28.33
C ASP A 33 -1.35 53.53 28.46
N VAL A 34 -1.02 52.46 27.72
CA VAL A 34 -1.77 51.21 27.75
C VAL A 34 -1.39 50.44 29.02
N LEU A 35 -2.31 50.41 29.98
CA LEU A 35 -2.15 49.77 31.29
C LEU A 35 -2.21 48.23 31.22
N GLY A 36 -2.89 47.68 30.21
CA GLY A 36 -2.96 46.24 29.98
C GLY A 36 -4.16 45.79 29.15
N SER A 37 -4.45 44.49 29.19
CA SER A 37 -5.61 43.89 28.53
C SER A 37 -6.83 43.79 29.46
N MET A 38 -8.01 43.61 28.86
CA MET A 38 -9.21 43.16 29.58
C MET A 38 -9.60 41.75 29.14
N GLU A 39 -10.15 40.98 30.08
CA GLU A 39 -10.83 39.73 29.78
C GLU A 39 -12.27 40.01 29.34
N VAL A 40 -12.69 39.33 28.27
CA VAL A 40 -14.07 39.38 27.75
C VAL A 40 -14.81 38.13 28.20
N SER A 41 -15.92 38.30 28.91
CA SER A 41 -16.78 37.21 29.37
C SER A 41 -18.25 37.41 28.96
N PRO A 42 -18.90 36.41 28.33
CA PRO A 42 -18.32 35.13 27.91
C PRO A 42 -17.36 35.31 26.71
N ALA A 43 -16.36 34.42 26.63
CA ALA A 43 -15.33 34.45 25.59
C ALA A 43 -15.88 34.26 24.17
N THR A 44 -17.03 33.59 24.05
CA THR A 44 -17.81 33.46 22.81
C THR A 44 -19.28 33.73 23.11
N GLY A 45 -20.01 34.26 22.14
CA GLY A 45 -21.42 34.59 22.32
C GLY A 45 -22.09 35.04 21.04
N THR A 46 -23.30 35.54 21.17
CA THR A 46 -24.09 36.10 20.07
C THR A 46 -24.10 37.63 20.11
N ASP A 47 -24.54 38.28 19.05
CA ASP A 47 -24.72 39.74 19.02
C ASP A 47 -25.73 40.27 20.06
N THR A 48 -26.59 39.40 20.59
CA THR A 48 -27.53 39.67 21.69
C THR A 48 -27.04 39.22 23.06
N SER A 49 -25.83 38.66 23.17
CA SER A 49 -25.27 38.27 24.46
C SER A 49 -24.78 39.51 25.23
N GLY A 50 -25.08 39.57 26.52
CA GLY A 50 -24.44 40.54 27.41
C GLY A 50 -22.95 40.23 27.54
N ILE A 51 -22.12 41.27 27.51
CA ILE A 51 -20.66 41.17 27.60
C ILE A 51 -20.20 41.86 28.87
N THR A 52 -19.29 41.21 29.59
CA THR A 52 -18.59 41.77 30.75
C THR A 52 -17.11 41.88 30.42
N LEU A 53 -16.54 43.06 30.68
CA LEU A 53 -15.11 43.35 30.53
C LEU A 53 -14.47 43.40 31.92
N THR A 54 -13.40 42.64 32.14
CA THR A 54 -12.66 42.65 33.42
C THR A 54 -11.23 43.11 33.18
N THR A 55 -10.80 44.21 33.80
CA THR A 55 -9.42 44.70 33.62
C THR A 55 -8.39 43.79 34.30
N ALA A 56 -7.18 43.73 33.75
CA ALA A 56 -6.09 42.92 34.32
C ALA A 56 -5.56 43.46 35.67
N ALA A 57 -5.82 44.73 35.98
CA ALA A 57 -5.34 45.46 37.17
C ALA A 57 -6.32 46.60 37.53
N PRO A 58 -6.24 47.18 38.75
CA PRO A 58 -7.00 48.38 39.09
C PRO A 58 -6.57 49.58 38.21
N CYS A 59 -7.43 50.59 38.13
CA CYS A 59 -7.02 51.89 37.59
C CYS A 59 -5.95 52.54 38.51
N PRO A 60 -4.90 53.16 37.95
CA PRO A 60 -3.93 53.91 38.73
C PRO A 60 -4.54 55.11 39.45
N GLU A 61 -4.07 55.39 40.66
CA GLU A 61 -4.35 56.66 41.33
C GLU A 61 -3.80 57.84 40.51
N PRO A 62 -4.49 58.99 40.40
CA PRO A 62 -5.70 59.39 41.12
C PRO A 62 -7.01 59.18 40.33
N ALA A 63 -7.10 58.16 39.46
CA ALA A 63 -8.32 57.92 38.69
C ALA A 63 -9.50 57.56 39.60
N THR A 64 -10.59 58.31 39.49
CA THR A 64 -11.82 58.10 40.28
C THR A 64 -12.97 57.52 39.46
N ASN A 65 -12.89 57.65 38.14
CA ASN A 65 -13.91 57.23 37.19
C ASN A 65 -13.32 56.42 36.04
N LEU A 66 -14.19 55.73 35.32
CA LEU A 66 -13.86 55.06 34.07
C LEU A 66 -14.89 55.39 32.99
N ILE A 67 -14.49 55.22 31.75
CA ILE A 67 -15.36 55.26 30.57
C ILE A 67 -14.99 54.11 29.65
N VAL A 68 -15.96 53.48 28.99
CA VAL A 68 -15.70 52.42 28.00
C VAL A 68 -16.16 52.88 26.63
N GLY A 69 -15.23 52.85 25.67
CA GLY A 69 -15.48 53.07 24.27
C GLY A 69 -15.33 51.78 23.46
N VAL A 70 -16.00 51.72 22.31
CA VAL A 70 -15.79 50.69 21.29
C VAL A 70 -15.43 51.34 19.96
N LYS A 71 -14.42 50.80 19.28
CA LYS A 71 -14.04 51.14 17.91
C LYS A 71 -14.20 49.91 17.02
N GLY A 72 -14.57 50.10 15.75
CA GLY A 72 -14.75 49.00 14.81
C GLY A 72 -15.59 49.43 13.60
N ALA A 73 -15.83 48.50 12.69
CA ALA A 73 -16.64 48.78 11.51
C ALA A 73 -18.05 49.27 11.89
N GLY A 74 -18.46 50.40 11.32
CA GLY A 74 -19.75 51.05 11.58
C GLY A 74 -19.75 52.05 12.74
N PHE A 75 -18.81 51.95 13.69
CA PHE A 75 -18.67 52.92 14.78
C PHE A 75 -17.82 54.14 14.38
N PRO A 76 -17.97 55.30 15.06
CA PRO A 76 -17.12 56.47 14.83
C PRO A 76 -15.63 56.15 15.00
N ALA A 77 -14.76 56.82 14.24
CA ALA A 77 -13.31 56.63 14.31
C ALA A 77 -12.73 56.95 15.71
N ASP A 78 -13.30 57.95 16.39
CA ASP A 78 -12.96 58.32 17.76
C ASP A 78 -13.51 57.34 18.81
N GLY A 79 -14.35 56.39 18.39
CA GLY A 79 -15.04 55.41 19.21
C GLY A 79 -16.43 55.86 19.65
N GLN A 80 -17.30 54.88 19.90
CA GLN A 80 -18.60 55.12 20.54
C GLN A 80 -18.50 54.79 22.03
N ILE A 81 -18.97 55.70 22.88
CA ILE A 81 -19.07 55.44 24.31
C ILE A 81 -20.21 54.45 24.57
N VAL A 82 -19.87 53.30 25.15
CA VAL A 82 -20.79 52.23 25.52
C VAL A 82 -21.01 52.14 27.03
N VAL A 83 -20.09 52.71 27.82
CA VAL A 83 -20.27 52.95 29.25
C VAL A 83 -19.87 54.39 29.51
N GLY A 84 -20.83 55.21 29.95
CA GLY A 84 -20.59 56.62 30.27
C GLY A 84 -19.61 56.81 31.43
N ASN A 85 -19.09 58.02 31.58
CA ASN A 85 -18.14 58.35 32.65
C ASN A 85 -18.74 58.08 34.04
N SER A 86 -18.29 57.02 34.70
CA SER A 86 -18.93 56.48 35.92
C SER A 86 -17.90 56.25 37.03
N PRO A 87 -18.25 56.45 38.31
CA PRO A 87 -17.33 56.21 39.43
C PRO A 87 -16.87 54.75 39.46
N ILE A 88 -15.56 54.52 39.64
CA ILE A 88 -14.99 53.16 39.71
C ILE A 88 -15.65 52.33 40.82
N SER A 89 -16.02 52.97 41.93
CA SER A 89 -16.71 52.35 43.08
C SER A 89 -18.08 51.74 42.77
N THR A 90 -18.64 52.02 41.59
CA THR A 90 -19.93 51.43 41.13
C THR A 90 -19.76 49.99 40.65
N TYR A 91 -18.54 49.61 40.27
CA TYR A 91 -18.24 48.32 39.67
C TYR A 91 -17.64 47.36 40.68
N ALA A 92 -17.90 46.07 40.50
CA ALA A 92 -17.32 45.03 41.35
C ALA A 92 -15.80 44.92 41.08
N THR A 93 -15.04 44.61 42.12
CA THR A 93 -13.60 44.34 42.01
C THR A 93 -13.36 42.84 41.82
N ALA A 94 -12.59 42.48 40.78
CA ALA A 94 -12.15 41.12 40.53
C ALA A 94 -11.03 40.71 41.51
N PRO A 95 -10.76 39.41 41.70
CA PRO A 95 -9.74 38.93 42.64
C PRO A 95 -8.32 39.45 42.39
N ASN A 96 -8.00 39.82 41.15
CA ASN A 96 -6.74 40.45 40.75
C ASN A 96 -6.69 41.97 41.02
N GLY A 97 -7.70 42.53 41.68
CA GLY A 97 -7.87 43.98 41.87
C GLY A 97 -8.42 44.70 40.63
N GLY A 98 -8.71 43.98 39.54
CA GLY A 98 -9.30 44.53 38.33
C GLY A 98 -10.75 44.98 38.53
N ILE A 99 -11.29 45.71 37.56
CA ILE A 99 -12.64 46.26 37.59
C ILE A 99 -13.52 45.42 36.66
N VAL A 100 -14.65 44.92 37.17
CA VAL A 100 -15.63 44.12 36.42
C VAL A 100 -16.73 45.03 35.89
N VAL A 101 -16.71 45.28 34.59
CA VAL A 101 -17.62 46.21 33.90
C VAL A 101 -18.56 45.44 32.98
N PRO A 102 -19.80 45.11 33.42
CA PRO A 102 -20.83 44.63 32.51
C PRO A 102 -21.25 45.76 31.57
N LEU A 103 -21.30 45.49 30.27
CA LEU A 103 -21.83 46.42 29.29
C LEU A 103 -23.34 46.60 29.53
N SER A 104 -23.82 47.85 29.40
CA SER A 104 -25.23 48.19 29.62
C SER A 104 -26.18 47.61 28.58
N ASP A 105 -25.66 47.23 27.42
CA ASP A 105 -26.42 46.69 26.31
C ASP A 105 -25.58 45.71 25.48
N THR A 106 -26.23 45.08 24.51
CA THR A 106 -25.68 44.12 23.57
C THR A 106 -25.05 44.81 22.36
N MET A 107 -24.15 44.12 21.66
CA MET A 107 -23.53 44.65 20.45
C MET A 107 -24.55 44.97 19.34
N ARG A 108 -25.64 44.20 19.23
CA ARG A 108 -26.75 44.50 18.31
C ARG A 108 -27.36 45.87 18.58
N ASN A 109 -27.62 46.18 19.85
CA ASN A 109 -28.27 47.44 20.21
C ASN A 109 -27.32 48.63 20.09
N TYR A 110 -26.03 48.45 20.41
CA TYR A 110 -25.02 49.48 20.14
C TYR A 110 -24.90 49.78 18.65
N ALA A 111 -24.85 48.76 17.78
CA ALA A 111 -24.85 48.93 16.34
C ALA A 111 -26.12 49.62 15.82
N SER A 112 -27.29 49.19 16.30
CA SER A 112 -28.57 49.81 15.93
C SER A 112 -28.63 51.29 16.33
N THR A 113 -28.12 51.64 17.51
CA THR A 113 -28.04 53.02 18.00
C THR A 113 -27.09 53.86 17.15
N ALA A 114 -26.00 53.25 16.69
CA ALA A 114 -25.02 53.85 15.79
C ALA A 114 -25.50 53.94 14.32
N GLY A 115 -26.66 53.37 14.00
CA GLY A 115 -27.27 53.43 12.67
C GLY A 115 -26.82 52.35 11.70
N PHE A 116 -26.29 51.21 12.17
CA PHE A 116 -25.91 50.09 11.32
C PHE A 116 -26.36 48.74 11.87
N THR A 117 -26.48 47.74 11.00
CA THR A 117 -26.98 46.39 11.35
C THR A 117 -25.98 45.27 11.07
N THR A 118 -24.85 45.61 10.47
CA THR A 118 -23.79 44.65 10.10
C THR A 118 -22.65 44.70 11.11
N LEU A 119 -22.46 43.63 11.86
CA LEU A 119 -21.47 43.53 12.92
C LEU A 119 -20.22 42.73 12.52
N GLN A 120 -20.06 42.28 11.27
CA GLN A 120 -18.91 41.44 10.92
C GLN A 120 -17.58 42.22 10.95
N GLY A 121 -16.59 41.73 11.72
CA GLY A 121 -15.28 42.37 11.81
C GLY A 121 -14.68 42.36 13.22
N ARG A 122 -13.62 43.15 13.40
CA ARG A 122 -12.95 43.36 14.70
C ARG A 122 -13.50 44.62 15.36
N TYR A 123 -13.74 44.53 16.67
CA TYR A 123 -14.13 45.61 17.54
C TYR A 123 -13.16 45.68 18.71
N ASP A 124 -12.56 46.85 18.93
CA ASP A 124 -11.64 47.09 20.02
C ASP A 124 -12.35 47.89 21.11
N PHE A 125 -12.53 47.28 22.28
CA PHE A 125 -13.03 47.95 23.46
C PHE A 125 -11.86 48.58 24.22
N THR A 126 -12.04 49.82 24.62
CA THR A 126 -11.08 50.57 25.42
C THR A 126 -11.77 51.06 26.68
N LEU A 127 -11.28 50.62 27.84
CA LEU A 127 -11.65 51.18 29.13
C LEU A 127 -10.58 52.19 29.51
N THR A 128 -10.99 53.45 29.64
CA THR A 128 -10.11 54.57 29.96
C THR A 128 -10.32 54.97 31.42
N CYS A 129 -9.27 54.86 32.23
CA CYS A 129 -9.23 55.35 33.60
C CYS A 129 -9.08 56.87 33.61
N ARG A 130 -9.95 57.60 34.30
CA ARG A 130 -9.99 59.08 34.26
C ARG A 130 -10.51 59.71 35.55
N GLY A 131 -10.43 61.02 35.66
CA GLY A 131 -11.10 61.78 36.72
C GLY A 131 -12.60 61.97 36.46
N ALA A 132 -13.37 62.22 37.52
CA ALA A 132 -14.79 62.55 37.46
C ALA A 132 -15.11 63.76 36.56
N PHE A 133 -14.22 64.76 36.57
CA PHE A 133 -14.34 65.99 35.79
C PHE A 133 -13.04 66.30 35.06
N GLY A 134 -13.12 67.04 33.97
CA GLY A 134 -11.97 67.41 33.15
C GLY A 134 -11.53 66.32 32.16
N SER A 135 -10.42 66.58 31.47
CA SER A 135 -9.88 65.73 30.39
C SER A 135 -8.68 64.88 30.82
N ALA A 136 -8.40 64.79 32.13
CA ALA A 136 -7.29 63.98 32.64
C ALA A 136 -7.57 62.48 32.44
N VAL A 137 -6.64 61.81 31.76
CA VAL A 137 -6.65 60.36 31.50
C VAL A 137 -5.44 59.73 32.20
N HIS A 138 -5.66 58.59 32.84
CA HIS A 138 -4.69 57.88 33.68
C HIS A 138 -4.31 56.50 33.11
N GLY A 139 -4.69 56.23 31.86
CA GLY A 139 -4.31 55.04 31.11
C GLY A 139 -5.50 54.19 30.66
N ASP A 140 -5.23 53.30 29.72
CA ASP A 140 -6.23 52.50 29.02
C ASP A 140 -6.03 50.99 29.21
N PHE A 141 -7.12 50.25 29.36
CA PHE A 141 -7.14 48.81 29.14
C PHE A 141 -7.86 48.49 27.84
N THR A 142 -7.39 47.48 27.10
CA THR A 142 -7.99 47.12 25.79
C THR A 142 -8.43 45.66 25.71
N ALA A 143 -9.52 45.40 25.01
CA ALA A 143 -9.94 44.06 24.65
C ALA A 143 -10.55 44.00 23.25
N PRO A 144 -9.99 43.18 22.34
CA PRO A 144 -10.58 42.95 21.04
C PRO A 144 -11.68 41.88 21.10
N ILE A 145 -12.72 42.07 20.29
CA ILE A 145 -13.77 41.10 20.00
C ILE A 145 -13.89 40.97 18.49
N TRP A 146 -14.04 39.74 17.99
CA TRP A 146 -14.25 39.45 16.58
C TRP A 146 -15.64 38.86 16.36
N PHE A 147 -16.42 39.53 15.54
CA PHE A 147 -17.64 38.98 14.98
C PHE A 147 -17.32 38.20 13.71
N THR A 148 -17.35 36.87 13.82
CA THR A 148 -17.05 35.94 12.71
C THR A 148 -18.22 35.79 11.74
N SER A 149 -19.40 36.20 12.17
CA SER A 149 -20.61 36.40 11.36
C SER A 149 -21.40 37.59 11.93
N ASN A 150 -22.54 37.92 11.34
CA ASN A 150 -23.35 39.03 11.83
C ASN A 150 -23.90 38.86 13.25
N THR A 151 -23.98 37.61 13.74
CA THR A 151 -24.68 37.28 14.99
C THR A 151 -23.81 36.50 15.98
N ALA A 152 -22.54 36.25 15.68
CA ALA A 152 -21.66 35.45 16.54
C ALA A 152 -20.31 36.13 16.72
N TYR A 153 -19.85 36.20 17.97
CA TYR A 153 -18.55 36.76 18.32
C TYR A 153 -17.68 35.79 19.12
N GLN A 154 -16.38 36.06 19.10
CA GLN A 154 -15.35 35.44 19.92
C GLN A 154 -14.30 36.47 20.35
N ASN A 155 -13.64 36.26 21.48
CA ASN A 155 -12.58 37.12 22.00
C ASN A 155 -11.16 36.74 21.53
N THR A 156 -11.06 35.82 20.58
CA THR A 156 -9.81 35.43 19.91
C THR A 156 -9.88 35.73 18.42
N ALA A 157 -8.75 36.08 17.82
CA ALA A 157 -8.70 36.33 16.38
C ALA A 157 -9.12 35.06 15.60
N PRO A 158 -9.94 35.18 14.54
CA PRO A 158 -10.28 34.04 13.70
C PRO A 158 -9.04 33.55 12.96
N VAL A 159 -8.86 32.22 12.94
CA VAL A 159 -7.75 31.59 12.22
C VAL A 159 -7.97 31.66 10.71
N THR A 160 -6.89 31.79 9.96
CA THR A 160 -6.94 31.73 8.49
C THR A 160 -7.26 30.30 8.05
N ALA A 161 -8.38 30.12 7.36
CA ALA A 161 -8.78 28.80 6.85
C ALA A 161 -7.75 28.29 5.83
N THR A 162 -7.43 27.00 5.92
CA THR A 162 -6.58 26.33 4.93
C THR A 162 -7.37 25.32 4.11
N THR A 163 -6.88 25.02 2.92
CA THR A 163 -7.41 23.92 2.09
C THR A 163 -6.27 23.00 1.68
N THR A 164 -6.52 21.70 1.69
CA THR A 164 -5.55 20.68 1.26
C THR A 164 -6.11 19.92 0.05
N LYS A 165 -5.32 19.78 -1.02
CA LYS A 165 -5.62 18.90 -2.17
C LYS A 165 -4.58 17.80 -2.25
N LEU A 166 -5.01 16.60 -2.64
CA LEU A 166 -4.15 15.44 -2.80
C LEU A 166 -4.12 14.99 -4.26
N ALA A 167 -2.93 14.71 -4.77
CA ALA A 167 -2.70 14.07 -6.06
C ALA A 167 -1.78 12.85 -5.89
N ALA A 168 -1.97 11.84 -6.75
CA ALA A 168 -1.13 10.65 -6.81
C ALA A 168 -0.53 10.48 -8.21
N SER A 169 0.75 10.10 -8.27
CA SER A 169 1.45 9.78 -9.52
C SER A 169 2.27 8.50 -9.36
N PRO A 170 2.15 7.49 -10.25
CA PRO A 170 1.24 7.44 -11.40
C PRO A 170 -0.24 7.51 -11.02
N VAL A 171 -1.11 7.84 -11.98
CA VAL A 171 -2.56 7.81 -11.75
C VAL A 171 -3.07 6.36 -11.67
N SER A 172 -4.16 6.17 -10.95
CA SER A 172 -4.81 4.86 -10.79
C SER A 172 -5.39 4.35 -12.13
N PRO A 173 -5.44 3.03 -12.38
CA PRO A 173 -4.91 1.93 -11.56
C PRO A 173 -3.44 1.61 -11.83
N VAL A 174 -2.73 1.14 -10.80
CA VAL A 174 -1.33 0.66 -10.90
C VAL A 174 -1.21 -0.82 -10.54
N VAL A 175 -0.08 -1.45 -10.83
CA VAL A 175 0.21 -2.83 -10.43
C VAL A 175 0.92 -2.87 -9.07
N GLN A 176 0.76 -3.96 -8.33
CA GLN A 176 1.39 -4.19 -7.04
C GLN A 176 2.91 -3.95 -7.09
N GLY A 177 3.41 -3.22 -6.09
CA GLY A 177 4.83 -2.85 -5.99
C GLY A 177 5.23 -1.63 -6.83
N THR A 178 4.30 -1.00 -7.56
CA THR A 178 4.56 0.30 -8.22
C THR A 178 4.83 1.35 -7.16
N SER A 179 5.91 2.12 -7.33
CA SER A 179 6.18 3.29 -6.49
C SER A 179 5.21 4.42 -6.84
N VAL A 180 4.44 4.87 -5.85
CA VAL A 180 3.45 5.93 -5.96
C VAL A 180 3.90 7.14 -5.16
N LYS A 181 3.98 8.29 -5.81
CA LYS A 181 4.22 9.59 -5.19
C LYS A 181 2.88 10.27 -4.90
N LEU A 182 2.59 10.48 -3.63
CA LEU A 182 1.50 11.30 -3.12
C LEU A 182 2.00 12.72 -2.92
N THR A 183 1.27 13.71 -3.43
CA THR A 183 1.58 15.14 -3.30
C THR A 183 0.37 15.85 -2.72
N ALA A 184 0.54 16.39 -1.51
CA ALA A 184 -0.44 17.25 -0.87
C ALA A 184 -0.06 18.71 -1.12
N THR A 185 -1.02 19.52 -1.58
CA THR A 185 -0.87 20.97 -1.75
C THR A 185 -1.79 21.70 -0.78
N VAL A 186 -1.22 22.52 0.08
CA VAL A 186 -1.88 23.33 1.12
C VAL A 186 -1.93 24.80 0.65
N SER A 187 -3.12 25.39 0.75
CA SER A 187 -3.35 26.81 0.49
C SER A 187 -3.88 27.50 1.75
N PRO A 188 -3.40 28.70 2.11
CA PRO A 188 -2.32 29.45 1.45
C PRO A 188 -0.93 28.79 1.65
N ALA A 189 -0.02 29.00 0.70
CA ALA A 189 1.31 28.37 0.72
C ALA A 189 2.22 28.82 1.89
N ALA A 190 1.86 29.94 2.54
CA ALA A 190 2.50 30.44 3.75
C ALA A 190 2.14 29.64 5.02
N ALA A 191 1.08 28.82 4.98
CA ALA A 191 0.72 27.96 6.10
C ALA A 191 1.79 26.87 6.31
N THR A 192 2.57 27.01 7.37
CA THR A 192 3.57 26.02 7.79
C THR A 192 2.91 24.97 8.69
N GLY A 193 3.45 23.76 8.69
CA GLY A 193 2.89 22.64 9.45
C GLY A 193 3.34 21.29 8.91
N THR A 194 2.54 20.27 9.18
CA THR A 194 2.78 18.91 8.70
C THR A 194 1.55 18.33 8.00
N VAL A 195 1.78 17.42 7.05
CA VAL A 195 0.75 16.61 6.40
C VAL A 195 0.91 15.16 6.79
N ARG A 196 -0.17 14.54 7.28
CA ARG A 196 -0.31 13.09 7.44
C ARG A 196 -1.00 12.54 6.19
N PHE A 197 -0.33 11.63 5.49
CA PHE A 197 -0.94 10.87 4.40
C PHE A 197 -1.67 9.65 4.98
N LEU A 198 -2.82 9.33 4.42
CA LEU A 198 -3.74 8.32 4.95
C LEU A 198 -4.18 7.36 3.84
N ASP A 199 -4.45 6.12 4.23
CA ASP A 199 -5.28 5.16 3.50
C ASP A 199 -6.47 4.77 4.40
N GLY A 200 -7.65 5.31 4.09
CA GLY A 200 -8.76 5.34 5.02
C GLY A 200 -8.40 6.12 6.28
N THR A 201 -8.33 5.44 7.43
CA THR A 201 -7.91 6.00 8.72
C THR A 201 -6.46 5.66 9.08
N THR A 202 -5.78 4.83 8.28
CA THR A 202 -4.43 4.35 8.59
C THR A 202 -3.38 5.32 8.03
N GLN A 203 -2.44 5.74 8.87
CA GLN A 203 -1.35 6.63 8.45
C GLN A 203 -0.35 5.90 7.55
N LEU A 204 0.01 6.54 6.44
CA LEU A 204 1.06 6.12 5.52
C LEU A 204 2.36 6.86 5.87
N GLY A 205 3.33 6.12 6.43
CA GLY A 205 4.62 6.69 6.82
C GLY A 205 4.54 7.67 7.98
N SER A 206 5.58 8.50 8.15
CA SER A 206 5.62 9.58 9.14
C SER A 206 4.99 10.87 8.60
N PRO A 207 4.48 11.78 9.45
CA PRO A 207 4.03 13.10 9.02
C PRO A 207 5.14 13.86 8.27
N VAL A 208 4.80 14.52 7.17
CA VAL A 208 5.73 15.23 6.29
C VAL A 208 5.58 16.73 6.49
N THR A 209 6.69 17.46 6.70
CA THR A 209 6.65 18.92 6.83
C THR A 209 6.24 19.58 5.51
N VAL A 210 5.42 20.63 5.61
CA VAL A 210 5.00 21.43 4.46
C VAL A 210 6.07 22.47 4.15
N SER A 211 6.53 22.51 2.90
CA SER A 211 7.45 23.53 2.38
C SER A 211 6.88 24.14 1.11
N GLY A 212 6.73 25.47 1.06
CA GLY A 212 6.12 26.18 -0.07
C GLY A 212 4.69 25.72 -0.39
N GLY A 213 3.91 25.35 0.64
CA GLY A 213 2.56 24.80 0.47
C GLY A 213 2.52 23.36 -0.06
N VAL A 214 3.64 22.63 -0.08
CA VAL A 214 3.69 21.26 -0.61
C VAL A 214 4.27 20.28 0.41
N ALA A 215 3.67 19.10 0.51
CA ALA A 215 4.24 17.93 1.18
C ALA A 215 4.15 16.72 0.25
N THR A 216 5.16 15.84 0.26
CA THR A 216 5.20 14.66 -0.62
C THR A 216 5.61 13.39 0.12
N LEU A 217 4.94 12.29 -0.16
CA LEU A 217 5.28 10.94 0.30
C LEU A 217 5.43 10.01 -0.91
N THR A 218 6.46 9.17 -0.91
CA THR A 218 6.59 8.10 -1.91
C THR A 218 6.46 6.75 -1.21
N THR A 219 5.61 5.86 -1.73
CA THR A 219 5.38 4.52 -1.17
C THR A 219 5.14 3.49 -2.26
N SER A 220 5.67 2.28 -2.06
CA SER A 220 5.36 1.08 -2.87
C SER A 220 4.64 0.01 -2.06
N ALA A 221 4.21 0.34 -0.83
CA ALA A 221 3.67 -0.58 0.15
C ALA A 221 2.13 -0.71 0.11
N LEU A 222 1.44 0.00 -0.79
CA LEU A 222 0.00 -0.15 -0.96
C LEU A 222 -0.33 -1.59 -1.35
N ALA A 223 -1.21 -2.22 -0.56
CA ALA A 223 -1.66 -3.60 -0.78
C ALA A 223 -2.46 -3.73 -2.09
N VAL A 224 -2.78 -4.96 -2.51
CA VAL A 224 -3.71 -5.16 -3.64
C VAL A 224 -5.12 -4.83 -3.17
N GLY A 225 -5.83 -3.99 -3.92
CA GLY A 225 -7.19 -3.60 -3.60
C GLY A 225 -7.51 -2.15 -3.97
N THR A 226 -8.63 -1.67 -3.46
CA THR A 226 -9.04 -0.26 -3.57
C THR A 226 -8.70 0.45 -2.27
N HIS A 227 -8.04 1.61 -2.40
CA HIS A 227 -7.60 2.48 -1.33
C HIS A 227 -8.39 3.78 -1.33
N ALA A 228 -8.55 4.39 -0.17
CA ALA A 228 -9.19 5.69 0.03
C ALA A 228 -8.12 6.67 0.53
N LEU A 229 -7.33 7.21 -0.39
CA LEU A 229 -6.15 8.00 -0.03
C LEU A 229 -6.55 9.41 0.41
N GLY A 230 -5.96 9.89 1.51
CA GLY A 230 -6.23 11.21 2.07
C GLY A 230 -4.97 11.91 2.54
N ALA A 231 -5.07 13.23 2.71
CA ALA A 231 -4.03 14.05 3.31
C ALA A 231 -4.68 14.98 4.36
N GLN A 232 -4.16 14.95 5.58
CA GLN A 232 -4.58 15.82 6.67
C GLN A 232 -3.44 16.77 7.03
N PHE A 233 -3.70 18.07 6.90
CA PHE A 233 -2.80 19.14 7.30
C PHE A 233 -3.05 19.58 8.74
N THR A 234 -1.98 19.64 9.52
CA THR A 234 -1.94 20.22 10.87
C THR A 234 -1.00 21.42 10.86
N PRO A 235 -1.49 22.63 11.13
CA PRO A 235 -0.66 23.83 11.14
C PRO A 235 0.34 23.82 12.30
N ALA A 236 1.50 24.45 12.10
CA ALA A 236 2.50 24.62 13.16
C ALA A 236 1.99 25.58 14.26
N ASP A 237 1.21 26.58 13.86
CA ASP A 237 0.56 27.53 14.75
C ASP A 237 -0.97 27.48 14.55
N PRO A 238 -1.71 26.78 15.43
CA PRO A 238 -3.16 26.67 15.34
C PRO A 238 -3.90 27.97 15.71
N ALA A 239 -3.22 28.99 16.26
CA ALA A 239 -3.81 30.31 16.50
C ALA A 239 -3.82 31.18 15.24
N VAL A 240 -3.01 30.84 14.22
CA VAL A 240 -2.92 31.60 12.96
C VAL A 240 -3.63 30.90 11.82
N TYR A 241 -3.51 29.58 11.72
CA TYR A 241 -4.10 28.78 10.63
C TYR A 241 -5.00 27.68 11.16
N GLY A 242 -6.10 27.42 10.45
CA GLY A 242 -6.93 26.24 10.68
C GLY A 242 -6.35 24.99 10.02
N GLY A 243 -6.52 23.81 10.63
CA GLY A 243 -6.24 22.53 9.97
C GLY A 243 -7.19 22.25 8.80
N SER A 244 -6.79 21.38 7.89
CA SER A 244 -7.65 20.97 6.77
C SER A 244 -7.38 19.54 6.33
N THR A 245 -8.37 18.93 5.68
CA THR A 245 -8.28 17.56 5.17
C THR A 245 -8.67 17.57 3.69
N SER A 246 -7.94 16.81 2.87
CA SER A 246 -8.28 16.65 1.46
C SER A 246 -9.57 15.84 1.28
N ALA A 247 -10.19 15.98 0.12
CA ALA A 247 -11.14 14.96 -0.35
C ALA A 247 -10.45 13.58 -0.44
N SER A 248 -11.23 12.52 -0.27
CA SER A 248 -10.76 11.14 -0.44
C SER A 248 -10.50 10.85 -1.92
N LEU A 249 -9.29 10.38 -2.23
CA LEU A 249 -8.88 9.96 -3.57
C LEU A 249 -8.96 8.43 -3.66
N SER A 250 -9.93 7.92 -4.43
CA SER A 250 -10.03 6.49 -4.71
C SER A 250 -8.85 6.04 -5.58
N TYR A 251 -8.11 5.03 -5.12
CA TYR A 251 -6.90 4.57 -5.80
C TYR A 251 -6.81 3.03 -5.78
N THR A 252 -6.88 2.40 -6.95
CA THR A 252 -6.82 0.95 -7.09
C THR A 252 -5.41 0.45 -7.42
N VAL A 253 -4.97 -0.58 -6.70
CA VAL A 253 -3.76 -1.37 -6.95
C VAL A 253 -4.16 -2.78 -7.38
N LYS A 254 -3.79 -3.16 -8.60
CA LYS A 254 -4.04 -4.48 -9.19
C LYS A 254 -2.92 -5.45 -8.82
N ILE A 255 -3.23 -6.72 -8.62
CA ILE A 255 -2.21 -7.76 -8.42
C ILE A 255 -1.24 -7.82 -9.62
N LYS A 256 0.03 -8.12 -9.38
CA LYS A 256 1.01 -8.29 -10.47
C LYS A 256 0.68 -9.57 -11.27
N PRO A 257 0.72 -9.56 -12.63
CA PRO A 257 0.52 -10.78 -13.41
C PRO A 257 1.48 -11.90 -13.02
N PRO A 258 1.11 -13.18 -13.17
CA PRO A 258 1.98 -14.28 -12.76
C PRO A 258 3.27 -14.29 -13.58
N ALA A 259 4.40 -14.58 -12.94
CA ALA A 259 5.70 -14.68 -13.60
C ALA A 259 6.34 -16.05 -13.36
N ILE A 260 7.09 -16.56 -14.35
CA ILE A 260 7.84 -17.81 -14.23
C ILE A 260 9.03 -17.57 -13.29
N VAL A 261 9.10 -18.34 -12.21
CA VAL A 261 10.24 -18.33 -11.27
C VAL A 261 11.21 -19.47 -11.60
N SER A 262 10.67 -20.66 -11.90
CA SER A 262 11.44 -21.75 -12.49
C SER A 262 10.70 -22.32 -13.69
N ALA A 263 11.42 -22.47 -14.80
CA ALA A 263 10.85 -22.99 -16.03
C ALA A 263 10.38 -24.44 -15.88
N ALA A 264 9.34 -24.82 -16.63
CA ALA A 264 8.80 -26.15 -16.60
C ALA A 264 9.84 -27.20 -17.01
N LYS A 265 9.89 -28.30 -16.25
CA LYS A 265 10.75 -29.46 -16.51
C LYS A 265 9.99 -30.75 -16.22
N VAL A 266 10.10 -31.72 -17.12
CA VAL A 266 9.69 -33.09 -16.83
C VAL A 266 10.72 -33.71 -15.89
N THR A 267 10.27 -34.16 -14.72
CA THR A 267 11.12 -34.81 -13.70
C THR A 267 10.61 -36.22 -13.38
N GLY A 268 11.49 -37.03 -12.78
CA GLY A 268 11.27 -38.47 -12.60
C GLY A 268 11.95 -39.30 -13.70
N THR A 269 11.73 -40.62 -13.67
CA THR A 269 12.29 -41.51 -14.70
C THR A 269 11.38 -41.57 -15.93
N VAL A 270 11.90 -41.14 -17.08
CA VAL A 270 11.13 -41.05 -18.33
C VAL A 270 11.16 -42.38 -19.11
N ARG A 271 10.43 -43.38 -18.61
CA ARG A 271 10.24 -44.68 -19.27
C ARG A 271 8.83 -45.23 -19.03
N VAL A 272 8.38 -46.13 -19.90
CA VAL A 272 7.06 -46.80 -19.75
C VAL A 272 6.91 -47.45 -18.37
N GLY A 273 5.72 -47.32 -17.79
CA GLY A 273 5.37 -47.82 -16.47
C GLY A 273 5.80 -46.91 -15.31
N SER A 274 6.47 -45.78 -15.59
CA SER A 274 6.82 -44.77 -14.57
C SER A 274 5.82 -43.62 -14.58
N THR A 275 5.73 -42.90 -13.47
CA THR A 275 5.00 -41.62 -13.38
C THR A 275 6.02 -40.49 -13.41
N VAL A 276 5.79 -39.52 -14.29
CA VAL A 276 6.60 -38.29 -14.40
C VAL A 276 5.84 -37.10 -13.83
N THR A 277 6.57 -36.08 -13.41
CA THR A 277 6.03 -34.87 -12.78
C THR A 277 6.42 -33.64 -13.60
N CYS A 278 5.47 -32.73 -13.81
CA CYS A 278 5.75 -31.39 -14.31
C CYS A 278 6.20 -30.50 -13.14
N SER A 279 7.50 -30.22 -13.07
CA SER A 279 8.09 -29.33 -12.08
C SER A 279 8.20 -27.93 -12.66
N VAL A 280 7.57 -26.96 -12.02
CA VAL A 280 7.51 -25.55 -12.42
C VAL A 280 7.17 -24.72 -11.19
N SER A 281 7.61 -23.46 -11.13
CA SER A 281 7.15 -22.52 -10.11
C SER A 281 6.86 -21.15 -10.69
N PHE A 282 5.85 -20.48 -10.13
CA PHE A 282 5.41 -19.16 -10.53
C PHE A 282 5.26 -18.27 -9.30
N SER A 283 5.42 -16.96 -9.48
CA SER A 283 5.01 -15.96 -8.50
C SER A 283 3.67 -15.34 -8.91
N GLY A 284 2.88 -14.86 -7.95
CA GLY A 284 1.63 -14.13 -8.21
C GLY A 284 0.48 -14.96 -8.82
N ALA A 285 0.59 -16.28 -8.88
CA ALA A 285 -0.45 -17.15 -9.43
C ALA A 285 -1.53 -17.48 -8.39
N SER A 286 -2.80 -17.39 -8.78
CA SER A 286 -3.93 -17.90 -7.98
C SER A 286 -4.30 -19.34 -8.36
N SER A 287 -3.99 -19.75 -9.59
CA SER A 287 -4.19 -21.12 -10.07
C SER A 287 -3.12 -21.52 -11.09
N VAL A 288 -2.88 -22.83 -11.21
CA VAL A 288 -1.99 -23.43 -12.22
C VAL A 288 -2.68 -24.60 -12.89
N ALA A 289 -2.86 -24.53 -14.20
CA ALA A 289 -3.39 -25.61 -15.03
C ALA A 289 -2.26 -26.32 -15.78
N TYR A 290 -2.32 -27.65 -15.90
CA TYR A 290 -1.32 -28.45 -16.61
C TYR A 290 -1.92 -29.05 -17.89
N SER A 291 -1.06 -29.28 -18.87
CA SER A 291 -1.33 -30.06 -20.07
C SER A 291 -0.08 -30.82 -20.46
N TRP A 292 -0.20 -32.12 -20.74
CA TRP A 292 0.89 -32.92 -21.25
C TRP A 292 0.87 -32.93 -22.78
N LEU A 293 2.05 -32.97 -23.37
CA LEU A 293 2.24 -32.99 -24.82
C LEU A 293 2.96 -34.26 -25.23
N ARG A 294 2.56 -34.84 -26.37
CA ARG A 294 3.25 -35.92 -27.06
C ARG A 294 3.58 -35.44 -28.47
N ASP A 295 4.86 -35.46 -28.82
CA ASP A 295 5.41 -34.97 -30.09
C ASP A 295 4.94 -33.55 -30.44
N GLY A 296 4.82 -32.70 -29.41
CA GLY A 296 4.37 -31.31 -29.55
C GLY A 296 2.85 -31.11 -29.57
N ALA A 297 2.05 -32.17 -29.66
CA ALA A 297 0.58 -32.10 -29.60
C ALA A 297 0.06 -32.30 -28.18
N VAL A 298 -0.96 -31.54 -27.77
CA VAL A 298 -1.60 -31.68 -26.45
C VAL A 298 -2.33 -33.02 -26.37
N LEU A 299 -2.04 -33.78 -25.32
CA LEU A 299 -2.75 -35.00 -24.98
C LEU A 299 -4.04 -34.66 -24.23
N SER A 300 -5.19 -34.94 -24.86
CA SER A 300 -6.50 -34.73 -24.25
C SER A 300 -6.64 -35.51 -22.93
N GLY A 301 -7.24 -34.90 -21.91
CA GLY A 301 -7.45 -35.49 -20.58
C GLY A 301 -6.21 -35.55 -19.68
N ALA A 302 -5.00 -35.30 -20.21
CA ALA A 302 -3.77 -35.30 -19.40
C ALA A 302 -3.53 -33.91 -18.78
N THR A 303 -4.33 -33.55 -17.78
CA THR A 303 -4.31 -32.22 -17.11
C THR A 303 -3.74 -32.23 -15.69
N GLY A 304 -3.31 -33.40 -15.20
CA GLY A 304 -2.66 -33.53 -13.90
C GLY A 304 -1.22 -32.99 -13.88
N ARG A 305 -0.76 -32.56 -12.70
CA ARG A 305 0.67 -32.21 -12.48
C ARG A 305 1.59 -33.41 -12.73
N THR A 306 1.10 -34.62 -12.52
CA THR A 306 1.80 -35.88 -12.79
C THR A 306 1.10 -36.64 -13.92
N ARG A 307 1.85 -37.52 -14.59
CA ARG A 307 1.33 -38.40 -15.65
C ARG A 307 2.05 -39.74 -15.66
N ALA A 308 1.30 -40.83 -15.68
CA ALA A 308 1.82 -42.16 -15.93
C ALA A 308 2.17 -42.36 -17.41
N LEU A 309 3.32 -42.94 -17.70
CA LEU A 309 3.78 -43.24 -19.05
C LEU A 309 3.34 -44.64 -19.47
N GLY A 310 2.52 -44.73 -20.51
CA GLY A 310 2.00 -45.99 -21.05
C GLY A 310 2.78 -46.51 -22.24
N ALA A 311 2.42 -47.70 -22.72
CA ALA A 311 3.07 -48.31 -23.89
C ALA A 311 2.99 -47.42 -25.15
N ALA A 312 1.89 -46.68 -25.32
CA ALA A 312 1.69 -45.72 -26.41
C ALA A 312 2.59 -44.46 -26.32
N ASP A 313 3.34 -44.28 -25.22
CA ASP A 313 4.31 -43.19 -25.11
C ASP A 313 5.70 -43.62 -25.55
N HIS A 314 5.99 -44.92 -25.67
CA HIS A 314 7.32 -45.40 -26.02
C HIS A 314 7.83 -44.77 -27.32
N ALA A 315 9.08 -44.32 -27.32
CA ALA A 315 9.76 -43.66 -28.43
C ALA A 315 9.21 -42.28 -28.83
N HIS A 316 8.05 -41.87 -28.28
CA HIS A 316 7.52 -40.52 -28.44
C HIS A 316 8.23 -39.53 -27.51
N LYS A 317 8.21 -38.25 -27.91
CA LYS A 317 8.73 -37.14 -27.11
C LYS A 317 7.62 -36.60 -26.22
N ILE A 318 7.83 -36.59 -24.91
CA ILE A 318 6.87 -36.04 -23.96
C ILE A 318 7.37 -34.69 -23.43
N ALA A 319 6.48 -33.71 -23.34
CA ALA A 319 6.72 -32.43 -22.67
C ALA A 319 5.52 -32.11 -21.75
N CYS A 320 5.72 -31.20 -20.80
CA CYS A 320 4.63 -30.65 -20.01
C CYS A 320 4.52 -29.14 -20.22
N ARG A 321 3.29 -28.64 -20.17
CA ARG A 321 2.98 -27.21 -20.22
C ARG A 321 2.15 -26.86 -19.00
N ALA A 322 2.57 -25.82 -18.30
CA ALA A 322 1.86 -25.26 -17.16
C ALA A 322 1.49 -23.80 -17.45
N LYS A 323 0.22 -23.45 -17.21
CA LYS A 323 -0.33 -22.10 -17.34
C LYS A 323 -0.73 -21.59 -15.96
N ALA A 324 -0.06 -20.55 -15.48
CA ALA A 324 -0.40 -19.86 -14.25
C ALA A 324 -1.31 -18.66 -14.53
N THR A 325 -2.33 -18.46 -13.71
CA THR A 325 -3.34 -17.40 -13.91
C THR A 325 -3.66 -16.68 -12.60
N ASN A 326 -3.92 -15.38 -12.70
CA ASN A 326 -4.61 -14.59 -11.67
C ASN A 326 -5.61 -13.62 -12.34
N SER A 327 -6.26 -12.75 -11.58
CA SER A 327 -7.28 -11.82 -12.09
C SER A 327 -6.79 -10.79 -13.11
N THR A 328 -5.47 -10.63 -13.26
CA THR A 328 -4.86 -9.60 -14.13
C THR A 328 -4.15 -10.17 -15.34
N GLY A 329 -3.90 -11.48 -15.37
CA GLY A 329 -3.24 -12.09 -16.53
C GLY A 329 -2.85 -13.54 -16.31
N SER A 330 -2.14 -14.08 -17.30
CA SER A 330 -1.63 -15.44 -17.27
C SER A 330 -0.25 -15.53 -17.93
N THR A 331 0.56 -16.48 -17.48
CA THR A 331 1.83 -16.84 -18.11
C THR A 331 1.90 -18.34 -18.31
N THR A 332 2.64 -18.79 -19.33
CA THR A 332 2.75 -20.21 -19.68
C THR A 332 4.21 -20.62 -19.79
N SER A 333 4.57 -21.73 -19.16
CA SER A 333 5.87 -22.37 -19.32
C SER A 333 5.69 -23.76 -19.93
N THR A 334 6.43 -24.06 -21.00
CA THR A 334 6.47 -25.40 -21.62
C THR A 334 7.87 -25.97 -21.46
N SER A 335 7.98 -27.20 -21.00
CA SER A 335 9.26 -27.87 -20.81
C SER A 335 9.90 -28.25 -22.14
N PRO A 336 11.23 -28.45 -22.18
CA PRO A 336 11.85 -29.27 -23.21
C PRO A 336 11.20 -30.66 -23.27
N SER A 337 11.24 -31.28 -24.45
CA SER A 337 10.70 -32.62 -24.65
C SER A 337 11.74 -33.70 -24.32
N VAL A 338 11.29 -34.82 -23.76
CA VAL A 338 12.15 -35.97 -23.43
C VAL A 338 11.57 -37.22 -24.06
N THR A 339 12.41 -38.01 -24.74
CA THR A 339 12.01 -39.27 -25.37
C THR A 339 11.78 -40.35 -24.31
N VAL A 340 10.68 -41.10 -24.44
CA VAL A 340 10.32 -42.16 -23.48
C VAL A 340 11.03 -43.47 -23.79
N ALA A 341 11.86 -43.90 -22.85
CA ALA A 341 12.54 -45.19 -22.92
C ALA A 341 11.60 -46.38 -22.65
N LEU A 342 12.06 -47.58 -22.99
CA LEU A 342 11.39 -48.81 -22.59
C LEU A 342 11.32 -48.93 -21.06
N GLY A 343 10.21 -49.47 -20.57
CA GLY A 343 10.09 -49.94 -19.20
C GLY A 343 11.11 -51.06 -18.90
N PRO A 344 11.33 -51.36 -17.61
CA PRO A 344 12.29 -52.39 -17.21
C PRO A 344 11.91 -53.76 -17.78
N ALA A 345 12.90 -54.66 -17.88
CA ALA A 345 12.65 -56.02 -18.34
C ALA A 345 11.65 -56.74 -17.43
N LEU A 346 10.78 -57.58 -18.02
CA LEU A 346 9.82 -58.38 -17.25
C LEU A 346 10.57 -59.29 -16.27
N LYS A 347 10.20 -59.23 -14.99
CA LYS A 347 10.79 -60.06 -13.95
C LYS A 347 10.09 -61.41 -13.91
N ASN A 348 10.83 -62.51 -14.02
CA ASN A 348 10.29 -63.85 -13.81
C ASN A 348 10.01 -64.09 -12.31
N GLY A 349 8.83 -64.60 -12.00
CA GLY A 349 8.44 -65.03 -10.65
C GLY A 349 8.64 -66.54 -10.51
N THR A 350 7.76 -67.31 -11.14
CA THR A 350 7.87 -68.77 -11.24
C THR A 350 8.66 -69.13 -12.49
N LYS A 351 9.73 -69.92 -12.33
CA LYS A 351 10.56 -70.36 -13.45
C LYS A 351 9.75 -71.12 -14.50
N PRO A 352 10.09 -71.00 -15.79
CA PRO A 352 9.51 -71.84 -16.83
C PRO A 352 9.75 -73.33 -16.56
N SER A 353 8.83 -74.17 -17.04
CA SER A 353 8.97 -75.63 -17.04
C SER A 353 8.41 -76.19 -18.35
N PHE A 354 8.42 -77.50 -18.52
CA PHE A 354 7.70 -78.16 -19.60
C PHE A 354 7.26 -79.56 -19.16
N THR A 355 6.22 -80.07 -19.80
CA THR A 355 5.60 -81.36 -19.48
C THR A 355 5.56 -82.28 -20.69
N GLY A 356 5.63 -83.58 -20.46
CA GLY A 356 5.64 -84.62 -21.49
C GLY A 356 6.46 -85.82 -21.03
N THR A 357 6.31 -86.95 -21.70
CA THR A 357 7.15 -88.13 -21.47
C THR A 357 8.57 -87.81 -21.92
N ARG A 358 9.57 -87.92 -21.03
CA ARG A 358 10.98 -87.54 -21.31
C ARG A 358 11.69 -88.58 -22.18
N LYS A 359 11.23 -88.80 -23.40
CA LYS A 359 11.77 -89.75 -24.37
C LYS A 359 11.78 -89.19 -25.78
N VAL A 360 12.69 -89.68 -26.62
CA VAL A 360 12.70 -89.38 -28.07
C VAL A 360 11.34 -89.69 -28.69
N GLY A 361 10.85 -88.78 -29.55
CA GLY A 361 9.56 -88.92 -30.23
C GLY A 361 8.34 -88.43 -29.44
N TYR A 362 8.48 -88.11 -28.14
CA TYR A 362 7.36 -87.66 -27.30
C TYR A 362 7.32 -86.13 -27.14
N LYS A 363 6.16 -85.53 -27.43
CA LYS A 363 5.95 -84.08 -27.38
C LYS A 363 6.18 -83.52 -25.97
N GLN A 364 7.11 -82.58 -25.85
CA GLN A 364 7.28 -81.70 -24.70
C GLN A 364 6.48 -80.41 -24.91
N THR A 365 5.75 -79.96 -23.90
CA THR A 365 4.90 -78.75 -23.95
C THR A 365 5.39 -77.73 -22.92
N ALA A 366 5.73 -76.54 -23.37
CA ALA A 366 6.21 -75.44 -22.55
C ALA A 366 5.15 -74.95 -21.55
N LYS A 367 5.61 -74.65 -20.34
CA LYS A 367 4.90 -73.88 -19.31
C LYS A 367 5.69 -72.58 -19.07
N PRO A 368 5.20 -71.41 -19.50
CA PRO A 368 5.99 -70.17 -19.54
C PRO A 368 6.43 -69.58 -18.19
N GLY A 369 5.87 -70.05 -17.07
CA GLY A 369 6.08 -69.45 -15.75
C GLY A 369 5.25 -68.17 -15.54
N THR A 370 5.51 -67.45 -14.45
CA THR A 370 4.84 -66.18 -14.12
C THR A 370 5.79 -65.00 -14.28
N TRP A 371 5.25 -63.84 -14.62
CA TRP A 371 6.02 -62.65 -15.02
C TRP A 371 5.38 -61.37 -14.50
N THR A 372 6.20 -60.41 -14.06
CA THR A 372 5.75 -59.09 -13.58
C THR A 372 6.52 -57.97 -14.30
N PRO A 373 5.83 -57.02 -14.97
CA PRO A 373 4.40 -57.05 -15.30
C PRO A 373 4.01 -58.29 -16.12
N ALA A 374 2.73 -58.66 -16.11
CA ALA A 374 2.23 -59.81 -16.87
C ALA A 374 2.60 -59.69 -18.35
N ALA A 375 3.14 -60.78 -18.92
CA ALA A 375 3.49 -60.82 -20.33
C ALA A 375 2.23 -60.84 -21.20
N GLN A 376 2.33 -60.26 -22.41
CA GLN A 376 1.29 -60.33 -23.43
C GLN A 376 1.56 -61.45 -24.43
N SER A 377 2.83 -61.83 -24.61
CA SER A 377 3.23 -62.93 -25.49
C SER A 377 4.56 -63.55 -25.06
N TYR A 378 4.84 -64.72 -25.60
CA TYR A 378 6.04 -65.51 -25.31
C TYR A 378 6.71 -65.98 -26.60
N SER A 379 8.03 -66.13 -26.55
CA SER A 379 8.81 -66.87 -27.55
C SER A 379 9.71 -67.88 -26.86
N TYR A 380 10.00 -68.99 -27.54
CA TYR A 380 10.63 -70.17 -26.96
C TYR A 380 11.93 -70.48 -27.70
N VAL A 381 12.91 -71.00 -26.97
CA VAL A 381 14.14 -71.58 -27.53
C VAL A 381 14.46 -72.85 -26.74
N TRP A 382 14.34 -74.01 -27.39
CA TRP A 382 14.75 -75.28 -26.80
C TRP A 382 16.25 -75.47 -26.92
N LYS A 383 16.86 -76.05 -25.88
CA LYS A 383 18.30 -76.21 -25.74
C LYS A 383 18.68 -77.63 -25.39
N ARG A 384 19.72 -78.15 -26.05
CA ARG A 384 20.39 -79.42 -25.76
C ARG A 384 21.73 -79.12 -25.11
N ASP A 385 21.95 -79.63 -23.90
CA ASP A 385 23.15 -79.38 -23.08
C ASP A 385 23.52 -77.89 -23.00
N GLY A 386 22.48 -77.05 -22.82
CA GLY A 386 22.63 -75.59 -22.74
C GLY A 386 22.78 -74.86 -24.07
N ARG A 387 22.97 -75.56 -25.20
CA ARG A 387 23.08 -74.97 -26.54
C ARG A 387 21.74 -74.95 -27.28
N THR A 388 21.46 -73.88 -28.01
CA THR A 388 20.23 -73.72 -28.78
C THR A 388 20.09 -74.81 -29.85
N ILE A 389 18.91 -75.43 -29.92
CA ILE A 389 18.55 -76.34 -31.02
C ILE A 389 17.95 -75.48 -32.13
N THR A 390 18.64 -75.40 -33.27
CA THR A 390 18.20 -74.59 -34.42
C THR A 390 16.79 -74.96 -34.87
N GLY A 391 15.92 -73.96 -35.06
CA GLY A 391 14.53 -74.14 -35.47
C GLY A 391 13.55 -74.57 -34.36
N ALA A 392 14.03 -74.96 -33.18
CA ALA A 392 13.19 -75.38 -32.07
C ALA A 392 12.68 -74.16 -31.27
N THR A 393 11.72 -73.42 -31.86
CA THR A 393 11.21 -72.16 -31.31
C THR A 393 9.72 -72.17 -30.97
N ARG A 394 9.04 -73.30 -31.18
CA ARG A 394 7.61 -73.46 -30.86
C ARG A 394 7.42 -73.71 -29.36
N SER A 395 6.20 -73.47 -28.88
CA SER A 395 5.78 -73.82 -27.51
C SER A 395 5.84 -75.32 -27.22
N THR A 396 6.03 -76.15 -28.25
CA THR A 396 6.22 -77.58 -28.14
C THR A 396 7.50 -78.01 -28.86
N TYR A 397 8.16 -79.05 -28.35
CA TYR A 397 9.30 -79.68 -29.01
C TYR A 397 9.20 -81.20 -28.87
N THR A 398 9.45 -81.90 -29.97
CA THR A 398 9.51 -83.36 -29.99
C THR A 398 10.98 -83.76 -30.05
N PRO A 399 11.57 -84.33 -28.99
CA PRO A 399 12.97 -84.70 -28.98
C PRO A 399 13.28 -85.68 -30.11
N THR A 400 14.39 -85.43 -30.78
CA THR A 400 14.93 -86.23 -31.88
C THR A 400 15.92 -87.25 -31.36
N ARG A 401 16.40 -88.17 -32.21
CA ARG A 401 17.46 -89.12 -31.82
C ARG A 401 18.71 -88.42 -31.27
N ALA A 402 19.02 -87.23 -31.76
CA ALA A 402 20.17 -86.44 -31.32
C ALA A 402 20.01 -85.86 -29.90
N ASP A 403 18.80 -85.92 -29.31
CA ASP A 403 18.55 -85.49 -27.92
C ASP A 403 18.70 -86.64 -26.90
N ARG A 404 18.79 -87.90 -27.36
CA ARG A 404 18.83 -89.06 -26.46
C ARG A 404 20.05 -89.02 -25.55
N GLY A 405 19.84 -89.18 -24.25
CA GLY A 405 20.89 -89.13 -23.23
C GLY A 405 21.35 -87.72 -22.86
N HIS A 406 20.93 -86.70 -23.60
CA HIS A 406 21.29 -85.30 -23.39
C HIS A 406 20.30 -84.57 -22.46
N LEU A 407 20.73 -83.43 -21.93
CA LEU A 407 19.91 -82.56 -21.12
C LEU A 407 19.12 -81.59 -22.00
N LEU A 408 17.79 -81.65 -21.90
CA LEU A 408 16.89 -80.72 -22.56
C LEU A 408 16.46 -79.62 -21.59
N SER A 409 16.55 -78.35 -22.02
CA SER A 409 16.02 -77.20 -21.30
C SER A 409 15.29 -76.24 -22.24
N LEU A 410 14.49 -75.35 -21.68
CA LEU A 410 13.70 -74.38 -22.42
C LEU A 410 14.01 -72.96 -21.91
N THR A 411 14.45 -72.07 -22.80
CA THR A 411 14.48 -70.63 -22.53
C THR A 411 13.18 -69.99 -23.03
N VAL A 412 12.48 -69.29 -22.14
CA VAL A 412 11.29 -68.50 -22.43
C VAL A 412 11.65 -67.03 -22.41
N THR A 413 11.27 -66.32 -23.46
CA THR A 413 11.33 -64.85 -23.52
C THR A 413 9.91 -64.31 -23.43
N ALA A 414 9.61 -63.55 -22.38
CA ALA A 414 8.35 -62.87 -22.16
C ALA A 414 8.39 -61.45 -22.71
N LYS A 415 7.33 -61.06 -23.42
CA LYS A 415 7.21 -59.76 -24.09
C LYS A 415 5.95 -59.02 -23.64
N ARG A 416 6.07 -57.69 -23.51
CA ARG A 416 4.96 -56.77 -23.26
C ARG A 416 5.26 -55.44 -23.95
N ALA A 417 4.27 -54.87 -24.62
CA ALA A 417 4.43 -53.60 -25.33
C ALA A 417 4.96 -52.50 -24.39
N GLY A 418 6.00 -51.79 -24.84
CA GLY A 418 6.64 -50.70 -24.09
C GLY A 418 7.61 -51.15 -22.99
N PHE A 419 7.83 -52.45 -22.75
CA PHE A 419 8.81 -52.95 -21.77
C PHE A 419 9.93 -53.72 -22.48
N ALA A 420 11.12 -53.71 -21.88
CA ALA A 420 12.19 -54.60 -22.33
C ALA A 420 11.78 -56.08 -22.12
N ASN A 421 12.30 -56.97 -22.95
CA ASN A 421 11.97 -58.39 -22.87
C ASN A 421 12.59 -59.03 -21.62
N GLY A 422 11.83 -59.89 -20.94
CA GLY A 422 12.33 -60.72 -19.83
C GLY A 422 12.67 -62.12 -20.33
N THR A 423 13.74 -62.74 -19.80
CA THR A 423 14.15 -64.10 -20.19
C THR A 423 14.41 -64.98 -18.99
N ALA A 424 13.98 -66.25 -19.05
CA ALA A 424 14.23 -67.25 -18.01
C ALA A 424 14.38 -68.63 -18.64
N THR A 425 15.22 -69.48 -18.04
CA THR A 425 15.44 -70.86 -18.52
C THR A 425 14.92 -71.85 -17.49
N SER A 426 14.25 -72.90 -17.96
CA SER A 426 13.77 -74.00 -17.12
C SER A 426 14.93 -74.78 -16.51
N ALA A 427 14.62 -75.63 -15.52
CA ALA A 427 15.52 -76.72 -15.17
C ALA A 427 15.77 -77.62 -16.40
N ALA A 428 16.95 -78.22 -16.48
CA ALA A 428 17.29 -79.16 -17.52
C ALA A 428 16.88 -80.59 -17.10
N VAL A 429 16.36 -81.38 -18.03
CA VAL A 429 15.94 -82.77 -17.78
C VAL A 429 16.55 -83.70 -18.83
N ARG A 430 16.99 -84.88 -18.41
CA ARG A 430 17.55 -85.88 -19.32
C ARG A 430 16.45 -86.53 -20.16
N ILE A 431 16.70 -86.69 -21.46
CA ILE A 431 15.80 -87.38 -22.41
C ILE A 431 16.27 -88.83 -22.59
N GLY A 432 15.35 -89.77 -22.41
CA GLY A 432 15.56 -91.21 -22.60
C GLY A 432 15.37 -91.70 -24.03
#